data_AF-A0A2C9NZC0-F1
#
_entry.id   AF-A0A2C9NZC0-F1
#
_cell.length_a   1.000
_cell.length_b   1.000
_cell.length_c   1.000
_cell.angle_alpha   90.00
_cell.angle_beta   90.00
_cell.angle_gamma   90.00
#
_symmetry.space_group_name_H-M   'P 1'
#
loop_
_entity.id
_entity.type
_entity.pdbx_description
1 polymer ?
#
loop_
_entity_poly.entity_id
_entity_poly.type
_entity_poly.pdbx_seq_one_letter_code
_entity_poly.pdbx_strand_id
1 'polypeptide(L)' 'MRRRNPYHTRHTFTCWLLTAGANPAFIASQMGHETAQMVYEIYGM' A
#
# COMPACT_ATOMS: atom_id res chain seq x y z
N MET A 1 19.48 17.60 -0.93
CA MET A 1 18.12 17.02 -0.79
C MET A 1 18.22 15.59 -0.30
N ARG A 2 17.66 15.26 0.87
CA ARG A 2 17.69 13.89 1.40
C ARG A 2 16.63 13.05 0.67
N ARG A 3 17.05 12.12 -0.18
CA ARG A 3 16.13 11.19 -0.86
C ARG A 3 15.50 10.28 0.20
N ARG A 4 14.20 10.43 0.45
CA ARG A 4 13.44 9.45 1.24
C ARG A 4 13.28 8.21 0.38
N ASN A 5 13.49 7.04 1.00
CA ASN A 5 13.37 5.77 0.29
C ASN A 5 11.93 5.64 -0.24
N PRO A 6 11.71 5.44 -1.55
CA PRO A 6 10.37 5.38 -2.15
C PRO A 6 9.51 4.23 -1.61
N TYR A 7 10.13 3.25 -0.95
CA TYR A 7 9.43 2.20 -0.22
C TYR A 7 8.67 2.74 1.00
N HIS A 8 9.27 3.66 1.76
CA HIS A 8 8.66 4.16 2.99
C HIS A 8 7.39 4.97 2.70
N THR A 9 7.42 5.79 1.64
CA THR A 9 6.24 6.56 1.19
C THR A 9 5.10 5.63 0.76
N ARG A 10 5.41 4.56 0.02
CA ARG A 10 4.43 3.54 -0.39
C ARG A 10 3.82 2.83 0.81
N HIS A 11 4.63 2.49 1.81
CA HIS A 11 4.15 1.90 3.05
C HIS A 11 3.21 2.83 3.83
N THR A 12 3.56 4.11 3.95
CA THR A 12 2.67 5.11 4.57
C THR A 12 1.36 5.21 3.80
N PHE A 13 1.41 5.35 2.47
CA PHE A 13 0.22 5.45 1.63
C PHE A 13 -0.75 4.27 1.82
N THR A 14 -0.24 3.03 1.77
CA THR A 14 -1.06 1.82 1.99
C THR A 14 -1.70 1.81 3.38
N CYS A 15 -0.94 2.12 4.43
CA CYS A 15 -1.42 2.11 5.82
C CYS A 15 -2.55 3.13 6.05
N TRP A 16 -2.46 4.30 5.43
CA TRP A 16 -3.50 5.33 5.47
C TRP A 16 -4.78 4.85 4.78
N LEU A 17 -4.67 4.25 3.59
CA LEU A 17 -5.82 3.75 2.84
C LEU A 17 -6.51 2.57 3.54
N LEU A 18 -5.72 1.66 4.14
CA LEU A 18 -6.27 0.56 4.94
C LEU A 18 -6.99 1.05 6.19
N THR A 19 -6.41 2.02 6.90
CA THR A 19 -7.04 2.64 8.07
C THR A 19 -8.33 3.38 7.70
N ALA A 20 -8.38 3.94 6.48
CA ALA A 20 -9.58 4.56 5.93
C ALA A 20 -10.64 3.56 5.42
N GLY A 21 -10.38 2.24 5.51
CA GLY A 21 -11.29 1.20 5.04
C GLY A 21 -11.35 1.06 3.51
N ALA A 22 -10.34 1.55 2.78
CA ALA A 22 -10.29 1.43 1.34
C ALA A 22 -10.07 -0.03 0.91
N ASN A 23 -10.68 -0.42 -0.21
CA ASN A 23 -10.59 -1.79 -0.74
C ASN A 23 -9.12 -2.13 -1.12
N PRO A 24 -8.53 -3.22 -0.60
CA PRO A 24 -7.17 -3.65 -0.93
C PRO A 24 -6.90 -3.84 -2.43
N ALA A 25 -7.91 -4.21 -3.22
CA ALA A 25 -7.80 -4.29 -4.67
C ALA A 25 -7.60 -2.92 -5.35
N PHE A 26 -8.23 -1.87 -4.80
CA PHE A 26 -8.01 -0.50 -5.25
C PHE A 26 -6.64 0.03 -4.80
N ILE A 27 -6.16 -0.37 -3.63
CA ILE A 27 -4.83 0.01 -3.14
C ILE A 27 -3.74 -0.66 -3.99
N ALA A 28 -3.93 -1.93 -4.34
CA ALA A 28 -3.01 -2.69 -5.18
C ALA A 28 -2.91 -2.11 -6.60
N SER A 29 -4.04 -1.73 -7.22
CA SER A 29 -4.02 -1.09 -8.53
C SER A 29 -3.29 0.26 -8.51
N GLN A 30 -3.41 1.05 -7.44
CA GLN A 30 -2.68 2.32 -7.29
C GLN A 30 -1.19 2.15 -6.98
N MET A 31 -0.79 1.04 -6.35
CA MET A 31 0.62 0.71 -6.10
C MET A 31 1.30 0.03 -7.29
N GLY A 32 0.55 -0.25 -8.37
CA GLY A 32 1.03 -0.99 -9.54
C GLY A 32 1.24 -2.48 -9.27
N HIS A 33 0.57 -3.03 -8.25
CA HIS A 33 0.58 -4.45 -7.96
C HIS A 33 -0.47 -5.17 -8.82
N GLU A 34 -0.05 -6.25 -9.47
CA GLU A 34 -0.91 -7.08 -10.34
C GLU A 34 -2.03 -7.77 -9.57
N THR A 35 -1.83 -8.02 -8.27
CA THR A 35 -2.81 -8.64 -7.38
C THR A 35 -2.88 -7.95 -6.02
N ALA A 36 -4.08 -7.94 -5.44
CA ALA A 36 -4.33 -7.48 -4.07
C ALA A 36 -3.64 -8.34 -3.00
N GLN A 37 -3.15 -9.52 -3.39
CA GLN A 37 -2.46 -10.46 -2.49
C GLN A 37 -1.31 -9.80 -1.74
N MET A 38 -0.51 -8.93 -2.37
CA MET A 38 0.57 -8.22 -1.66
C MET A 38 0.06 -7.32 -0.52
N VAL A 39 -1.13 -6.73 -0.67
CA VAL A 39 -1.72 -5.89 0.40
C VAL A 39 -2.28 -6.78 1.52
N TYR A 40 -2.88 -7.93 1.18
CA TYR A 40 -3.34 -8.92 2.15
C TYR A 40 -2.19 -9.66 2.87
N GLU A 41 -1.08 -9.97 2.20
CA GLU A 41 0.06 -10.67 2.81
C GLU A 41 0.88 -9.75 3.73
N ILE A 42 0.98 -8.46 3.39
CA ILE A 42 1.75 -7.48 4.20
C ILE A 42 0.89 -6.84 5.30
N TYR A 43 -0.42 -6.69 5.07
CA TYR A 43 -1.32 -5.95 5.97
C TYR A 43 -2.62 -6.67 6.34
N GLY A 44 -2.84 -7.90 5.87
CA GLY A 44 -3.94 -8.75 6.31
C GLY A 44 -3.63 -9.31 7.69
N MET A 45 -4.01 -8.56 8.71
CA MET A 45 -4.30 -9.10 10.03
C MET A 45 -5.66 -9.81 10.02
#